data_AF-A0A948QLP6-F1
#
_entry.id   AF-A0A948QLP6-F1
#
_cell.length_a   1.000
_cell.length_b   1.000
_cell.length_c   1.000
_cell.angle_alpha   90.00
_cell.angle_beta   90.00
_cell.angle_gamma   90.00
#
_symmetry.space_group_name_H-M   'P 1'
#
loop_
_entity.id
_entity.type
_entity.pdbx_description
1 polymer ?
#
loop_
_entity_poly.entity_id
_entity_poly.type
_entity_poly.pdbx_seq_one_letter_code
_entity_poly.pdbx_strand_id
1 'polypeptide(L)'
;MFTRIIIGLVLVVFGAILVIKTNGFMDFFGSMDWADRYLGGGGSRLMYKLLGILASIIGFMVMFDLWDNFLNATLGSLFKFG
;
A
#
# COMPACT_ATOMS: atom_id res chain seq x y z
N MET A 1 16.33 11.19 12.12
CA MET A 1 15.18 10.62 12.86
C MET A 1 13.91 11.41 12.60
N PHE A 2 13.83 12.69 12.99
CA PHE A 2 12.61 13.52 12.80
C PHE A 2 12.12 13.64 11.35
N THR A 3 13.01 13.86 10.38
CA THR A 3 12.64 14.02 8.96
C THR A 3 11.98 12.76 8.38
N ARG A 4 12.44 11.56 8.79
CA ARG A 4 11.87 10.27 8.33
C ARG A 4 10.44 10.08 8.85
N ILE A 5 10.19 10.45 10.10
CA ILE A 5 8.86 10.38 10.71
C ILE A 5 7.91 11.33 10.00
N ILE A 6 8.33 12.56 9.69
CA ILE A 6 7.50 13.54 8.98
C ILE A 6 7.20 13.06 7.54
N ILE A 7 8.21 12.59 6.81
CA ILE A 7 8.03 12.06 5.45
C ILE A 7 7.12 10.84 5.47
N GLY A 8 7.34 9.91 6.41
CA GLY A 8 6.51 8.72 6.58
C GLY A 8 5.07 9.07 6.94
N LEU A 9 4.85 10.04 7.83
CA LEU A 9 3.51 10.53 8.18
C LEU A 9 2.78 11.09 6.94
N VAL A 10 3.46 11.91 6.13
CA VAL A 10 2.89 12.43 4.88
C VAL A 10 2.52 11.29 3.92
N LEU A 11 3.36 10.26 3.83
CA LEU A 11 3.15 9.10 2.96
C LEU A 11 1.97 8.23 3.45
N VAL A 12 1.84 8.03 4.76
CA VAL A 12 0.69 7.36 5.39
C VAL A 12 -0.59 8.14 5.16
N VAL A 13 -0.58 9.46 5.38
CA VAL A 13 -1.75 10.32 5.16
C VAL A 13 -2.15 10.29 3.69
N PHE A 14 -1.19 10.34 2.77
CA PHE A 14 -1.45 10.21 1.34
C PHE A 14 -2.06 8.85 1.00
N GLY A 15 -1.50 7.75 1.52
CA GLY A 15 -2.06 6.40 1.38
C GLY A 15 -3.49 6.30 1.93
N ALA A 16 -3.76 6.88 3.10
CA ALA A 16 -5.08 6.90 3.70
C ALA A 16 -6.08 7.70 2.85
N ILE A 17 -5.64 8.82 2.25
CA ILE A 17 -6.47 9.59 1.31
C ILE A 17 -6.79 8.76 0.07
N LEU A 18 -5.85 7.96 -0.46
CA LEU A 18 -6.12 7.04 -1.58
C LEU A 18 -7.20 6.01 -1.21
N VAL A 19 -7.19 5.50 0.02
CA VAL A 19 -8.24 4.57 0.52
C VAL A 19 -9.59 5.28 0.67
N ILE A 20 -9.62 6.46 1.29
CA ILE A 20 -10.88 7.18 1.53
C ILE A 20 -11.48 7.65 0.20
N LYS A 21 -10.64 8.17 -0.70
CA LYS A 21 -11.03 8.75 -1.98
C LYS A 21 -10.98 7.75 -3.14
N THR A 22 -11.16 6.46 -2.85
CA THR A 22 -11.14 5.39 -3.86
C THR A 22 -12.09 5.66 -5.03
N ASN A 23 -13.29 6.18 -4.76
CA ASN A 23 -14.27 6.46 -5.82
C ASN A 23 -13.76 7.49 -6.82
N GLY A 24 -13.03 8.52 -6.36
CA GLY A 24 -12.43 9.50 -7.27
C GLY A 24 -11.34 8.91 -8.15
N PHE A 25 -10.60 7.91 -7.66
CA PHE A 25 -9.65 7.15 -8.46
C PHE A 25 -10.36 6.21 -9.44
N MET A 26 -11.46 5.57 -9.03
CA MET A 26 -12.28 4.76 -9.93
C MET A 26 -12.89 5.59 -11.06
N ASP A 27 -13.34 6.82 -10.77
CA ASP A 27 -13.90 7.72 -11.79
C ASP A 27 -12.83 8.23 -12.76
N PHE A 28 -11.57 8.36 -12.31
CA PHE A 28 -10.43 8.77 -13.16
C PHE A 28 -9.85 7.62 -14.01
N PHE A 29 -9.70 6.43 -13.43
CA PHE A 29 -9.02 5.29 -14.06
C PHE A 29 -10.00 4.29 -14.69
N GLY A 30 -11.29 4.35 -14.35
CA GLY A 30 -12.31 3.44 -14.85
C GLY A 30 -12.35 2.09 -14.13
N SER A 31 -13.26 1.23 -14.57
CA SER A 31 -13.33 -0.16 -14.13
C SER A 31 -12.18 -0.98 -14.70
N MET A 32 -11.60 -1.83 -13.86
CA MET A 32 -10.56 -2.78 -14.24
C MET A 32 -11.19 -4.16 -14.47
N ASP A 33 -11.29 -4.59 -15.73
CA ASP A 33 -11.94 -5.85 -16.10
C ASP A 33 -11.33 -7.08 -15.40
N TRP A 34 -10.03 -7.08 -15.14
CA TRP A 34 -9.37 -8.13 -14.35
C TRP A 34 -9.95 -8.17 -12.94
N ALA A 35 -10.11 -7.01 -12.30
CA ALA A 35 -10.63 -6.93 -10.94
C ALA A 35 -12.08 -7.40 -10.90
N ASP A 36 -12.91 -6.97 -11.85
CA ASP A 36 -14.32 -7.39 -11.88
C ASP A 36 -14.48 -8.89 -12.24
N ARG A 37 -13.52 -9.47 -12.99
CA ARG A 37 -13.51 -10.90 -13.33
C ARG A 37 -13.09 -11.80 -12.16
N TYR A 38 -12.11 -11.39 -11.35
CA TYR A 38 -11.56 -12.20 -10.26
C TYR A 38 -12.16 -11.88 -8.88
N LEU A 39 -12.61 -10.65 -8.66
CA LEU A 39 -13.20 -10.20 -7.39
C LEU A 39 -14.73 -10.03 -7.47
N GLY A 40 -15.33 -10.26 -8.64
CA GLY A 40 -16.77 -10.17 -8.87
C GLY A 40 -17.27 -8.75 -9.18
N GLY A 41 -18.58 -8.57 -9.31
CA GLY A 41 -19.18 -7.27 -9.65
C GLY A 41 -18.86 -6.19 -8.60
N GLY A 42 -18.09 -5.17 -9.00
CA GLY A 42 -17.57 -4.15 -8.08
C GLY A 42 -16.15 -4.43 -7.56
N GLY A 43 -15.50 -5.48 -8.07
CA GLY A 43 -14.12 -5.86 -7.82
C GLY A 43 -13.13 -4.73 -8.10
N SER A 44 -13.41 -3.90 -9.10
CA SER A 44 -12.66 -2.67 -9.37
C SER A 44 -12.56 -1.75 -8.15
N ARG A 45 -13.66 -1.53 -7.41
CA ARG A 45 -13.66 -0.71 -6.18
C ARG A 45 -12.81 -1.32 -5.08
N LEU A 46 -12.89 -2.65 -4.93
CA LEU A 46 -12.10 -3.38 -3.94
C LEU A 46 -10.61 -3.32 -4.26
N MET A 47 -10.25 -3.47 -5.54
CA MET A 47 -8.87 -3.37 -6.00
C MET A 47 -8.27 -2.00 -5.67
N TYR A 48 -8.95 -0.90 -6.00
CA TYR A 48 -8.44 0.43 -5.69
C TYR A 48 -8.29 0.67 -4.18
N LYS A 49 -9.20 0.14 -3.35
CA LYS A 49 -9.05 0.16 -1.89
C LYS A 49 -7.83 -0.63 -1.43
N LEU A 50 -7.62 -1.83 -1.98
CA LEU A 50 -6.46 -2.68 -1.65
C LEU A 50 -5.14 -2.01 -2.00
N LEU A 51 -5.06 -1.32 -3.14
CA LEU A 51 -3.90 -0.52 -3.52
C LEU A 51 -3.64 0.63 -2.54
N GLY A 52 -4.69 1.33 -2.09
CA GLY A 52 -4.57 2.37 -1.06
C GLY A 52 -4.10 1.81 0.30
N ILE A 53 -4.59 0.62 0.69
CA ILE A 53 -4.16 -0.05 1.92
C ILE A 53 -2.69 -0.44 1.82
N LEU A 54 -2.26 -1.00 0.69
CA LEU A 54 -0.85 -1.31 0.41
C LEU A 54 0.03 -0.06 0.49
N ALA A 55 -0.39 1.04 -0.15
CA ALA A 55 0.34 2.30 -0.07
C ALA A 55 0.45 2.82 1.38
N SER A 56 -0.61 2.66 2.18
CA SER A 56 -0.60 3.06 3.60
C SER A 56 0.37 2.18 4.42
N ILE A 57 0.39 0.88 4.17
CA ILE A 57 1.33 -0.06 4.82
C ILE A 57 2.77 0.31 4.47
N ILE A 58 3.05 0.63 3.20
CA ILE A 58 4.38 1.10 2.78
C ILE A 58 4.73 2.42 3.48
N GLY A 59 3.77 3.35 3.60
CA GLY A 59 3.94 4.57 4.37
C GLY A 59 4.34 4.31 5.83
N PHE A 60 3.68 3.36 6.49
CA PHE A 60 4.03 2.99 7.87
C PHE A 60 5.40 2.32 7.95
N MET A 61 5.77 1.48 6.98
CA MET A 61 7.09 0.87 6.93
C MET A 61 8.21 1.92 6.81
N VAL A 62 8.00 2.96 5.99
CA VAL A 62 8.95 4.08 5.84
C VAL A 62 8.98 4.95 7.10
N MET A 63 7.83 5.20 7.74
CA MET A 63 7.72 6.01 8.95
C MET A 63 8.49 5.41 10.13
N PHE A 64 8.40 4.09 10.33
CA PHE A 64 9.02 3.38 11.43
C PHE A 64 10.39 2.79 11.10
N ASP A 65 10.93 3.08 9.91
CA ASP A 65 12.20 2.52 9.42
C ASP A 65 12.22 0.98 9.45
N LEU A 66 11.06 0.37 9.20
CA LEU A 66 10.87 -1.09 9.28
C LEU A 66 11.40 -1.81 8.04
N TRP A 67 11.95 -1.10 7.06
CA TRP A 67 12.42 -1.68 5.81
C TRP A 67 13.51 -2.73 6.05
N ASP A 68 14.54 -2.40 6.83
CA ASP A 68 15.63 -3.32 7.16
C ASP A 68 15.14 -4.51 8.00
N ASN A 69 14.24 -4.26 8.94
CA ASN A 69 13.64 -5.31 9.77
C ASN A 69 12.75 -6.25 8.97
N PHE A 70 11.95 -5.72 8.04
CA PHE A 70 11.05 -6.49 7.19
C PHE A 70 11.82 -7.34 6.18
N LEU A 71 12.84 -6.78 5.52
CA LEU A 71 13.69 -7.54 4.61
C LEU A 71 14.46 -8.64 5.35
N ASN A 72 15.00 -8.36 6.54
CA ASN A 72 15.63 -9.41 7.35
C ASN A 72 14.65 -10.49 7.81
N ALA A 73 13.41 -10.13 8.17
CA ALA A 73 12.41 -11.10 8.60
C ALA A 73 11.90 -11.98 7.45
N THR A 74 11.70 -11.40 6.26
CA THR A 74 11.12 -12.10 5.10
C THR A 74 12.16 -12.74 4.21
N LEU A 75 13.18 -11.98 3.80
CA LEU A 75 14.24 -12.42 2.91
C LEU A 75 15.49 -12.89 3.66
N GLY A 76 15.75 -12.40 4.86
CA GLY A 76 16.88 -12.88 5.68
C GLY A 76 16.75 -14.33 6.12
N SER A 77 15.54 -14.91 6.13
CA SER A 77 15.34 -16.35 6.31
C SER A 77 15.65 -17.17 5.06
N LEU A 78 15.50 -16.58 3.87
CA LEU A 78 15.79 -17.19 2.56
C LEU A 78 17.25 -17.04 2.12
N PHE A 79 17.91 -15.93 2.47
CA PHE A 79 19.30 -15.61 2.11
C PHE A 79 20.31 -15.81 3.23
N LYS A 80 19.92 -16.47 4.34
CA LYS A 80 20.89 -17.06 5.28
C LYS A 80 21.59 -18.22 4.57
N PHE A 81 22.58 -17.91 3.73
CA PHE A 81 23.68 -18.83 3.49
C PHE A 81 24.34 -19.06 4.86
N GLY A 82 24.32 -20.32 5.29
CA GLY A 82 24.89 -20.74 6.57
C GLY A 82 26.36 -20.39 6.71
#